data_AF-A0A0E4BWG8-F1
#
_entry.id   AF-A0A0E4BWG8-F1
#
_cell.length_a   1.000
_cell.length_b   1.000
_cell.length_c   1.000
_cell.angle_alpha   90.00
_cell.angle_beta   90.00
_cell.angle_gamma   90.00
#
_symmetry.space_group_name_H-M   'P 1'
#
loop_
_entity.id
_entity.type
_entity.pdbx_description
1 polymer ?
#
loop_
_entity_poly.entity_id
_entity_poly.type
_entity_poly.pdbx_seq_one_letter_code
_entity_poly.pdbx_strand_id
1 'polypeptide(L)'
;MNAAVNLPNGVTLADLDKFEESINHIIKVSHALAQKWWTDPKTGENLRNNPLIVPTKLLLMVGEICEGMEGDRTDAMDDHLPQFPSIWTEMADLFIRAGDLAGAKEWDVGAAAKAKLIYNATRADHKPENRVKKGGKKY
;
A
#
# COMPACT_ATOMS: atom_id res chain seq x y z
N MET A 1 -15.64 29.53 2.31
CA MET A 1 -14.67 29.51 3.42
C MET A 1 -14.27 28.05 3.66
N ASN A 2 -13.08 27.63 3.24
CA ASN A 2 -12.59 26.29 3.56
C ASN A 2 -12.26 26.27 5.06
N ALA A 3 -13.01 25.49 5.83
CA ALA A 3 -12.64 25.22 7.21
C ALA A 3 -11.21 24.66 7.20
N ALA A 4 -10.31 25.24 8.00
CA ALA A 4 -8.96 24.70 8.14
C ALA A 4 -9.08 23.23 8.59
N VAL A 5 -8.56 22.30 7.78
CA VAL A 5 -8.51 20.89 8.13
C VAL A 5 -7.58 20.76 9.34
N ASN A 6 -8.14 20.51 10.52
CA ASN A 6 -7.36 20.31 11.73
C ASN A 6 -6.95 18.84 11.82
N LEU A 7 -5.69 18.57 11.50
CA LEU A 7 -5.12 17.22 11.53
C LEU A 7 -4.50 16.95 12.92
N PRO A 8 -4.62 15.72 13.45
CA PRO A 8 -4.14 15.39 14.78
C PRO A 8 -2.60 15.31 14.86
N ASN A 9 -2.07 15.38 16.08
CA ASN A 9 -0.67 15.09 16.43
C ASN A 9 0.39 15.89 15.67
N GLY A 10 0.07 17.12 15.24
CA GLY A 10 1.01 18.00 14.55
C GLY A 10 1.24 17.68 13.08
N VAL A 11 0.47 16.76 12.49
CA VAL A 11 0.48 16.53 11.03
C VAL A 11 -0.06 17.76 10.33
N THR A 12 0.58 18.17 9.23
CA THR A 12 0.19 19.31 8.42
C THR A 12 -0.30 18.89 7.04
N LEU A 13 -0.96 19.82 6.32
CA LEU A 13 -1.29 19.58 4.91
C LEU A 13 -0.02 19.38 4.07
N ALA A 14 1.08 20.06 4.39
CA ALA A 14 2.36 19.87 3.70
C ALA A 14 2.95 18.47 3.91
N ASP A 15 2.71 17.84 5.05
CA ASP A 15 3.10 16.45 5.28
C ASP A 15 2.26 15.49 4.42
N LEU A 16 0.98 15.79 4.22
CA LEU A 16 0.12 15.02 3.34
C LEU A 16 0.46 15.21 1.86
N ASP A 17 0.89 16.41 1.46
CA ASP A 17 1.42 16.67 0.12
C ASP A 17 2.67 15.81 -0.15
N LYS A 18 3.64 15.81 0.78
CA LYS A 18 4.83 14.95 0.69
C LYS A 18 4.49 13.46 0.72
N PHE A 19 3.48 13.05 1.48
CA PHE A 19 3.00 11.68 1.52
C PHE A 19 2.43 11.24 0.17
N GLU A 20 1.58 12.07 -0.45
CA GLU A 20 1.09 11.86 -1.82
C GLU A 20 2.24 11.75 -2.81
N GLU A 21 3.20 12.69 -2.78
CA GLU A 21 4.39 12.66 -3.62
C GLU A 21 5.20 11.37 -3.43
N SER A 22 5.37 10.90 -2.19
CA SER A 22 6.11 9.68 -1.88
C SER A 22 5.43 8.45 -2.46
N ILE A 23 4.10 8.34 -2.35
CA ILE A 23 3.34 7.25 -2.98
C ILE A 23 3.48 7.29 -4.50
N ASN A 24 3.39 8.49 -5.09
CA ASN A 24 3.55 8.64 -6.54
C ASN A 24 4.96 8.20 -7.00
N HIS A 25 5.99 8.44 -6.19
CA HIS A 25 7.34 7.93 -6.46
C HIS A 25 7.44 6.41 -6.33
N ILE A 26 6.81 5.80 -5.32
CA ILE A 26 6.73 4.34 -5.18
C ILE A 26 6.10 3.74 -6.44
N ILE A 27 4.94 4.26 -6.88
CA ILE A 27 4.26 3.81 -8.09
C ILE A 27 5.17 3.88 -9.31
N LYS A 28 5.80 5.05 -9.52
CA LYS A 28 6.69 5.29 -10.66
C LYS A 28 7.85 4.30 -10.69
N VAL A 29 8.58 4.17 -9.59
CA VAL A 29 9.81 3.36 -9.52
C VAL A 29 9.46 1.88 -9.63
N SER A 30 8.51 1.40 -8.83
CA SER A 30 8.11 -0.01 -8.82
C SER A 30 7.61 -0.46 -10.18
N HIS A 31 6.73 0.32 -10.81
CA HIS A 31 6.22 -0.05 -12.13
C HIS A 31 7.29 0.00 -13.21
N ALA A 32 8.16 1.02 -13.21
CA ALA A 32 9.24 1.13 -14.19
C ALA A 32 10.21 -0.08 -14.14
N LEU A 33 10.50 -0.60 -12.95
CA LEU A 33 11.39 -1.76 -12.77
C LEU A 33 10.69 -3.11 -13.01
N ALA A 34 9.36 -3.14 -12.96
CA ALA A 34 8.55 -4.35 -13.09
C ALA A 34 8.03 -4.61 -14.52
N GLN A 35 8.42 -3.82 -15.54
CA GLN A 35 7.87 -3.94 -16.91
C GLN A 35 7.92 -5.35 -17.48
N LYS A 36 8.96 -6.13 -17.16
CA LYS A 36 9.11 -7.52 -17.62
C LYS A 36 7.96 -8.45 -17.20
N TRP A 37 7.23 -8.10 -16.15
CA TRP A 37 6.12 -8.91 -15.61
C TRP A 37 4.75 -8.59 -16.24
N TRP A 38 4.72 -7.72 -17.24
CA TRP A 38 3.49 -7.31 -17.94
C TRP A 38 3.41 -7.80 -19.38
N THR A 39 4.38 -8.60 -19.81
CA THR A 39 4.41 -9.25 -21.12
C THR A 39 4.48 -10.75 -20.91
N ASP A 40 3.60 -11.51 -21.58
CA ASP A 40 3.67 -12.96 -21.56
C ASP A 40 5.00 -13.41 -22.22
N PRO A 41 5.86 -14.17 -21.52
CA PRO A 41 7.18 -14.52 -22.04
C PRO A 41 7.14 -15.53 -23.20
N LYS A 42 6.02 -16.24 -23.40
CA LYS A 42 5.84 -17.21 -24.48
C LYS A 42 5.20 -16.56 -25.71
N THR A 43 4.21 -15.71 -25.51
CA THR A 43 3.40 -15.16 -26.62
C THR A 43 3.75 -13.71 -26.96
N GLY A 44 4.41 -12.98 -26.07
CA GLY A 44 4.65 -11.54 -26.19
C GLY A 44 3.41 -10.68 -25.93
N GLU A 45 2.31 -11.29 -25.50
CA GLU A 45 1.06 -10.57 -25.25
C GLU A 45 1.19 -9.60 -24.06
N ASN A 46 0.58 -8.42 -24.19
CA ASN A 46 0.48 -7.47 -23.09
C ASN A 46 -0.58 -7.94 -22.07
N LEU A 47 -0.10 -8.39 -20.90
CA LEU A 47 -0.93 -8.91 -19.83
C LEU A 47 -1.81 -7.85 -19.15
N ARG A 48 -1.60 -6.55 -19.40
CA ARG A 48 -2.42 -5.47 -18.83
C ARG A 48 -3.90 -5.61 -19.22
N ASN A 49 -4.19 -6.17 -20.38
CA ASN A 49 -5.56 -6.33 -20.88
C ASN A 49 -6.22 -7.63 -20.43
N ASN A 50 -5.48 -8.53 -19.78
CA ASN A 50 -6.06 -9.77 -19.26
C ASN A 50 -7.07 -9.43 -18.14
N PRO A 51 -8.34 -9.89 -18.23
CA PRO A 51 -9.36 -9.57 -17.23
C PRO A 51 -9.03 -10.09 -15.82
N LEU A 52 -8.15 -11.08 -15.71
CA LEU A 52 -7.71 -11.67 -14.45
C LEU A 52 -6.42 -11.05 -13.91
N ILE A 53 -5.81 -10.07 -14.59
CA ILE A 53 -4.52 -9.53 -14.15
C ILE A 53 -4.60 -8.81 -12.80
N VAL A 54 -5.68 -8.08 -12.55
CA VAL A 54 -5.91 -7.38 -11.28
C VAL A 54 -6.04 -8.38 -10.12
N PRO A 55 -6.98 -9.36 -10.14
CA PRO A 55 -7.07 -10.32 -9.05
C PRO A 55 -5.79 -11.14 -8.87
N THR A 56 -5.08 -11.46 -9.95
CA THR A 56 -3.78 -12.14 -9.88
C THR A 56 -2.76 -11.31 -9.11
N LYS A 57 -2.58 -10.04 -9.46
CA LYS A 57 -1.64 -9.13 -8.80
C LYS A 57 -2.04 -8.87 -7.34
N LEU A 58 -3.33 -8.81 -7.03
CA LEU A 58 -3.82 -8.70 -5.65
C LEU A 58 -3.49 -9.94 -4.81
N LEU A 59 -3.61 -11.16 -5.37
CA LEU A 59 -3.23 -12.36 -4.61
C LEU A 59 -1.73 -12.52 -4.42
N LEU A 60 -0.90 -11.98 -5.31
CA LEU A 60 0.54 -11.88 -5.04
C LEU A 60 0.81 -11.03 -3.80
N MET A 61 0.10 -9.91 -3.62
CA MET A 61 0.21 -9.09 -2.40
C MET A 61 -0.23 -9.83 -1.14
N VAL A 62 -1.26 -10.69 -1.25
CA VAL A 62 -1.67 -11.56 -0.15
C VAL A 62 -0.55 -12.55 0.21
N GLY A 63 0.18 -13.05 -0.78
CA GLY A 63 1.39 -13.85 -0.58
C GLY A 63 2.40 -13.15 0.31
N GLU A 64 2.81 -11.92 -0.04
CA GLU A 64 3.82 -11.17 0.74
C GLU A 64 3.35 -10.92 2.19
N ILE A 65 2.04 -10.69 2.40
CA ILE A 65 1.47 -10.54 3.75
C ILE A 65 1.60 -11.85 4.56
N CYS A 66 1.34 -12.99 3.93
CA CYS A 66 1.51 -14.30 4.56
C CYS A 66 2.99 -14.61 4.86
N GLU A 67 3.90 -14.26 3.95
CA GLU A 67 5.34 -14.44 4.14
C GLU A 67 5.86 -13.54 5.27
N GLY A 68 5.42 -12.28 5.32
CA GLY A 68 5.76 -11.37 6.42
C GLY A 68 5.24 -11.85 7.78
N MET A 69 4.04 -12.44 7.81
CA MET A 69 3.50 -13.09 9.02
C MET A 69 4.37 -14.28 9.46
N GLU A 70 4.85 -15.10 8.52
CA GLU A 70 5.72 -16.22 8.82
C GLU A 70 7.10 -15.77 9.31
N GLY A 71 7.66 -14.72 8.70
CA GLY A 71 8.92 -14.10 9.14
C GLY A 71 8.83 -13.58 10.57
N ASP A 72 7.73 -12.92 10.94
CA ASP A 72 7.46 -12.48 12.32
C ASP A 72 7.30 -13.66 13.29
N ARG A 73 6.54 -14.70 12.90
CA ARG A 73 6.32 -15.91 13.71
C ARG A 73 7.61 -16.64 14.05
N THR A 74 8.63 -16.52 13.21
CA THR A 74 9.88 -17.28 13.29
C THR A 74 11.09 -16.44 13.68
N ASP A 75 10.92 -15.13 13.87
CA ASP A 75 12.01 -14.16 14.03
C ASP A 75 13.07 -14.27 12.91
N ALA A 76 12.65 -14.64 11.70
CA ALA A 76 13.57 -14.93 10.60
C ALA A 76 14.21 -13.66 10.02
N MET A 77 15.46 -13.79 9.59
CA MET A 77 16.12 -12.83 8.71
C MET A 77 15.82 -13.17 7.25
N ASP A 78 15.80 -12.16 6.38
CA ASP A 78 15.59 -12.39 4.95
C ASP A 78 16.75 -13.16 4.32
N ASP A 79 16.45 -14.12 3.43
CA ASP A 79 17.46 -14.97 2.78
C ASP A 79 18.36 -14.20 1.80
N HIS A 80 17.84 -13.15 1.16
CA HIS A 80 18.54 -12.36 0.15
C HIS A 80 19.14 -11.08 0.72
N LEU A 81 18.53 -10.52 1.77
CA LEU A 81 18.92 -9.32 2.49
C LEU A 81 19.10 -9.61 3.99
N PRO A 82 20.07 -10.46 4.37
CA PRO A 82 20.22 -10.99 5.73
C PRO A 82 20.54 -9.94 6.80
N GLN A 83 20.74 -8.68 6.41
CA GLN A 83 20.81 -7.53 7.33
C GLN A 83 19.44 -7.03 7.82
N PHE A 84 18.33 -7.51 7.25
CA PHE A 84 16.97 -7.11 7.61
C PHE A 84 16.13 -8.31 8.05
N PRO A 85 15.23 -8.13 9.05
CA PRO A 85 14.20 -9.11 9.37
C PRO A 85 13.31 -9.38 8.15
N SER A 86 12.91 -10.64 7.96
CA SER A 86 12.05 -11.06 6.84
C SER A 86 10.73 -10.29 6.80
N ILE A 87 10.07 -10.05 7.94
CA ILE A 87 8.85 -9.21 7.95
C ILE A 87 9.08 -7.80 7.37
N TRP A 88 10.28 -7.21 7.48
CA TRP A 88 10.54 -5.86 6.93
C TRP A 88 10.65 -5.89 5.42
N THR A 89 11.33 -6.91 4.87
CA THR A 89 11.50 -7.07 3.43
C THR A 89 10.17 -7.42 2.78
N GLU A 90 9.35 -8.28 3.40
CA GLU A 90 8.02 -8.62 2.89
C GLU A 90 7.03 -7.44 2.91
N MET A 91 7.11 -6.57 3.93
CA MET A 91 6.35 -5.32 3.94
C MET A 91 6.81 -4.35 2.84
N ALA A 92 8.10 -4.34 2.50
CA ALA A 92 8.60 -3.57 1.36
C ALA A 92 8.10 -4.16 0.03
N ASP A 93 8.08 -5.48 -0.10
CA ASP A 93 7.55 -6.18 -1.28
C ASP A 93 6.07 -5.89 -1.50
N LEU A 94 5.26 -5.85 -0.43
CA LEU A 94 3.86 -5.39 -0.52
C LEU A 94 3.74 -3.99 -1.15
N PHE A 95 4.55 -3.01 -0.72
CA PHE A 95 4.52 -1.66 -1.29
C PHE A 95 4.96 -1.66 -2.76
N ILE A 96 5.97 -2.46 -3.11
CA ILE A 96 6.46 -2.58 -4.49
C ILE A 96 5.37 -3.19 -5.39
N ARG A 97 4.70 -4.27 -4.96
CA ARG A 97 3.63 -4.92 -5.72
C ARG A 97 2.43 -4.00 -5.89
N ALA A 98 2.04 -3.28 -4.83
CA ALA A 98 0.97 -2.29 -4.89
C ALA A 98 1.31 -1.14 -5.86
N GLY A 99 2.54 -0.63 -5.79
CA GLY A 99 3.06 0.40 -6.69
C GLY A 99 3.08 -0.05 -8.15
N ASP A 100 3.55 -1.27 -8.43
CA ASP A 100 3.55 -1.84 -9.78
C ASP A 100 2.14 -1.94 -10.37
N LEU A 101 1.18 -2.51 -9.62
CA LEU A 101 -0.19 -2.65 -10.09
C LEU A 101 -0.84 -1.28 -10.34
N ALA A 102 -0.69 -0.33 -9.41
CA ALA A 102 -1.22 1.02 -9.57
C ALA A 102 -0.63 1.73 -10.79
N GLY A 103 0.67 1.61 -11.02
CA GLY A 103 1.34 2.20 -12.18
C GLY A 103 0.90 1.56 -13.49
N ALA A 104 0.72 0.24 -13.51
CA ALA A 104 0.26 -0.47 -14.70
C ALA A 104 -1.17 -0.12 -15.11
N LYS A 105 -2.00 0.26 -14.13
CA LYS A 105 -3.41 0.60 -14.29
C LYS A 105 -3.68 2.10 -14.26
N GLU A 106 -2.62 2.92 -14.17
CA GLU A 106 -2.70 4.38 -14.17
C GLU A 106 -3.63 4.91 -13.07
N TRP A 107 -3.60 4.27 -11.90
CA TRP A 107 -4.41 4.68 -10.76
C TRP A 107 -3.72 5.80 -9.97
N ASP A 108 -4.49 6.83 -9.63
CA ASP A 108 -4.02 7.94 -8.78
C ASP A 108 -4.16 7.58 -7.29
N VAL A 109 -3.34 6.63 -6.84
CA VAL A 109 -3.37 6.14 -5.45
C VAL A 109 -2.80 7.19 -4.49
N GLY A 110 -1.86 8.03 -4.93
CA GLY A 110 -1.32 9.12 -4.10
C GLY A 110 -2.40 10.11 -3.69
N ALA A 111 -3.15 10.64 -4.65
CA ALA A 111 -4.25 11.56 -4.35
C ALA A 111 -5.35 10.86 -3.55
N ALA A 112 -5.69 9.62 -3.89
CA ALA A 112 -6.69 8.84 -3.16
C ALA A 112 -6.29 8.62 -1.68
N ALA A 113 -5.02 8.31 -1.42
CA ALA A 113 -4.52 8.07 -0.07
C ALA A 113 -4.54 9.35 0.77
N LYS A 114 -4.10 10.49 0.22
CA LYS A 114 -4.19 11.80 0.88
C LYS A 114 -5.64 12.17 1.21
N ALA A 115 -6.54 12.07 0.23
CA ALA A 115 -7.96 12.33 0.44
C ALA A 115 -8.53 11.43 1.54
N LYS A 116 -8.12 10.16 1.57
CA LYS A 116 -8.56 9.20 2.58
C LYS A 116 -8.02 9.54 3.98
N LEU A 117 -6.79 10.01 4.10
CA LEU A 117 -6.22 10.46 5.38
C LEU A 117 -6.93 11.70 5.92
N ILE A 118 -7.21 12.69 5.07
CA ILE A 118 -7.99 13.89 5.45
C ILE A 118 -9.39 13.49 5.93
N TYR A 119 -10.06 12.59 5.19
CA TYR A 119 -11.36 12.07 5.59
C TYR A 119 -11.29 11.30 6.91
N ASN A 120 -10.29 10.43 7.09
CA ASN A 120 -10.13 9.64 8.31
C ASN A 120 -9.83 10.51 9.54
N ALA A 121 -9.12 11.63 9.38
CA ALA A 121 -8.85 12.60 10.45
C ALA A 121 -10.11 13.34 10.92
N THR A 122 -11.10 13.49 10.04
CA THR A 122 -12.37 14.18 10.32
C THR A 122 -13.53 13.22 10.58
N ARG A 123 -13.29 11.90 10.53
CA ARG A 123 -14.29 10.84 10.70
C ARG A 123 -14.81 10.81 12.14
N ALA A 124 -16.09 11.16 12.31
CA ALA A 124 -16.75 11.26 13.61
C ALA A 124 -16.90 9.91 14.37
N ASP A 125 -16.67 8.79 13.72
CA ASP A 125 -16.91 7.42 14.19
C ASP A 125 -15.65 6.70 14.73
N HIS A 126 -14.49 7.34 14.75
CA HIS A 126 -13.28 6.88 15.45
C HIS A 126 -13.05 7.56 16.81
N LYS A 127 -14.08 8.14 17.41
CA LYS A 127 -13.97 8.56 18.81
C LYS A 127 -13.67 7.34 19.69
N PRO A 128 -12.69 7.40 20.61
CA PRO A 128 -12.42 6.33 21.57
C PRO A 128 -13.71 5.87 22.26
N GLU A 129 -14.61 6.82 22.55
CA GLU A 129 -15.95 6.60 23.10
C GLU A 129 -16.79 5.55 22.34
N ASN A 130 -16.63 5.41 21.02
CA ASN A 130 -17.33 4.40 20.22
C ASN A 130 -16.65 3.04 20.24
N ARG A 131 -15.35 2.98 20.57
CA ARG A 131 -14.61 1.72 20.78
C ARG A 131 -14.90 1.10 22.16
N VAL A 132 -15.19 1.91 23.18
CA VAL A 132 -15.50 1.44 24.55
C VAL A 132 -16.96 1.00 24.72
N LYS A 133 -17.86 1.36 23.80
CA LYS A 133 -19.27 0.89 23.83
C LYS A 133 -19.35 -0.63 23.69
N LYS A 134 -20.36 -1.25 24.32
CA LYS A 134 -20.63 -2.69 24.19
C LYS A 134 -20.91 -3.03 22.72
N GLY A 135 -19.98 -3.75 22.08
CA GLY A 135 -20.00 -4.04 20.63
C GLY A 135 -19.08 -3.18 19.76
N GLY A 136 -18.26 -2.30 20.36
CA GLY A 136 -17.23 -1.56 19.64
C GLY A 136 -16.19 -2.49 19.01
N LYS A 137 -15.67 -2.11 17.83
CA LYS A 137 -14.64 -2.89 17.12
C LYS A 137 -13.40 -3.04 18.00
N LYS A 138 -13.15 -4.27 18.44
CA LYS A 138 -11.98 -4.68 19.22
C LYS A 138 -10.69 -4.74 18.39
N TYR A 139 -10.86 -4.71 17.07
CA TYR A 139 -9.85 -4.71 16.01
C TYR A 139 -10.23 -3.62 15.00
#